data_AF-A0A962YCN6-F1
#
_entry.id   AF-A0A962YCN6-F1
#
_cell.length_a   1.000
_cell.length_b   1.000
_cell.length_c   1.000
_cell.angle_alpha   90.00
_cell.angle_beta   90.00
_cell.angle_gamma   90.00
#
_symmetry.space_group_name_H-M   'P 1'
#
loop_
_entity.id
_entity.type
_entity.pdbx_description
1 polymer ?
#
loop_
_entity_poly.entity_id
_entity_poly.type
_entity_poly.pdbx_seq_one_letter_code
_entity_poly.pdbx_strand_id
1 'polypeptide(L)'
;MTNATITRRRFLQTSAGASAGLVLGFYLPGAGRLAQLAEAAETSPVVNSWLRIAPDNTVTILVSSSEMGQGVFTSLPMLIAEELEVDWQSIRAEMAPANPVFKNIIFNMQATGGSTTIRAHYDLLRTVGAQAREMLKQAAAQRWNVDAGQIRAEAGFMHHGEQQLSYGELAADAAQLSPPETVTLKDQADWRILGQSIKRLDTPLKVNGSAQFGVDVQMEGLLVGAVANCPVFGGKLKSLSGEEQALAVNGVKQVLKLENAVIVLGEGYWPATKGLRALSI
;
A
#
# COMPACT_ATOMS: atom_id res chain seq x y z
N MET A 1 -33.08 51.35 5.27
CA MET A 1 -31.65 50.98 5.34
C MET A 1 -31.49 50.01 6.49
N THR A 2 -31.42 48.72 6.20
CA THR A 2 -31.19 47.66 7.18
C THR A 2 -29.79 47.10 6.93
N ASN A 3 -28.86 47.44 7.82
CA ASN A 3 -27.50 46.92 7.79
C ASN A 3 -27.53 45.43 8.17
N ALA A 4 -27.39 44.55 7.18
CA ALA A 4 -27.21 43.13 7.43
C ALA A 4 -25.78 42.90 7.96
N THR A 5 -25.64 42.63 9.24
CA THR A 5 -24.37 42.34 9.90
C THR A 5 -23.78 41.05 9.35
N ILE A 6 -22.76 41.16 8.50
CA ILE A 6 -21.99 40.02 7.99
C ILE A 6 -21.19 39.43 9.16
N THR A 7 -21.58 38.23 9.60
CA THR A 7 -20.81 37.48 10.60
C THR A 7 -19.68 36.71 9.93
N ARG A 8 -18.53 36.62 10.61
CA ARG A 8 -17.31 35.94 10.13
C ARG A 8 -17.58 34.51 9.63
N ARG A 9 -18.52 33.80 10.26
CA ARG A 9 -18.95 32.45 9.87
C ARG A 9 -19.64 32.40 8.52
N ARG A 10 -20.48 33.40 8.22
CA ARG A 10 -21.21 33.47 6.95
C ARG A 10 -20.30 33.89 5.81
N PHE A 11 -19.33 34.78 6.07
CA PHE A 11 -18.28 35.14 5.11
C PHE A 11 -17.46 33.92 4.69
N LEU A 12 -16.99 33.11 5.66
CA LEU A 12 -16.21 31.88 5.40
C LEU A 12 -17.01 30.83 4.62
N GLN A 13 -18.32 30.71 4.86
CA GLN A 13 -19.19 29.78 4.14
C GLN A 13 -19.45 30.24 2.70
N THR A 14 -19.61 31.55 2.45
CA THR A 14 -19.81 32.08 1.09
C THR A 14 -18.52 32.13 0.26
N SER A 15 -17.34 32.26 0.88
CA SER A 15 -16.05 32.22 0.17
C SER A 15 -15.62 30.82 -0.27
N ALA A 16 -16.20 29.76 0.30
CA ALA A 16 -15.91 28.37 -0.08
C ALA A 16 -16.64 27.91 -1.36
N GLY A 17 -17.59 28.70 -1.88
CA GLY A 17 -18.44 28.31 -3.02
C GLY A 17 -18.07 28.90 -4.38
N ALA A 18 -17.04 29.75 -4.50
CA ALA A 18 -16.83 30.54 -5.72
C ALA A 18 -15.39 30.54 -6.31
N SER A 19 -14.43 29.82 -5.75
CA SER A 19 -13.10 29.71 -6.37
C SER A 19 -12.39 28.44 -5.93
N ALA A 20 -12.09 27.58 -6.90
CA ALA A 20 -11.17 26.48 -6.73
C ALA A 20 -9.81 26.99 -6.20
N GLY A 21 -9.31 26.33 -5.15
CA GLY A 21 -7.90 26.20 -4.83
C GLY A 21 -7.16 27.41 -4.26
N LEU A 22 -6.87 27.35 -2.96
CA LEU A 22 -5.48 27.43 -2.47
C LEU A 22 -5.43 26.90 -1.02
N VAL A 23 -5.06 25.64 -0.86
CA VAL A 23 -4.57 25.14 0.44
C VAL A 23 -3.05 25.35 0.41
N LEU A 24 -2.57 26.33 1.18
CA LEU A 24 -1.15 26.52 1.42
C LEU A 24 -0.65 25.37 2.31
N GLY A 25 -0.11 24.32 1.68
CA GLY A 25 0.66 23.28 2.36
C GLY A 25 2.04 23.80 2.73
N PHE A 26 2.42 23.68 4.00
CA PHE A 26 3.78 23.99 4.44
C PHE A 26 4.78 23.00 3.81
N TYR A 27 5.81 23.55 3.19
CA TYR A 27 6.93 22.78 2.64
C TYR A 27 7.83 22.28 3.78
N LEU A 28 7.77 20.98 4.07
CA LEU A 28 8.77 20.28 4.86
C LEU A 28 9.86 19.73 3.91
N PRO A 29 11.13 20.15 4.02
CA PRO A 29 12.20 19.61 3.19
C PRO A 29 12.37 18.12 3.49
N GLY A 30 12.05 17.27 2.51
CA GLY A 30 12.08 15.80 2.62
C GLY A 30 10.74 15.10 2.35
N ALA A 31 9.61 15.81 2.51
CA ALA A 31 8.28 15.28 2.18
C ALA A 31 7.98 15.27 0.67
N GLY A 32 8.72 16.05 -0.13
CA GLY A 32 8.46 16.22 -1.57
C GLY A 32 8.54 14.92 -2.40
N ARG A 33 9.38 13.95 -2.03
CA ARG A 33 9.42 12.64 -2.71
C ARG A 33 8.24 11.75 -2.36
N LEU A 34 7.79 11.76 -1.10
CA LEU A 34 6.62 10.99 -0.67
C LEU A 34 5.32 11.63 -1.18
N ALA A 35 5.25 12.96 -1.22
CA ALA A 35 4.14 13.70 -1.81
C ALA A 35 4.09 13.55 -3.33
N GLN A 36 5.22 13.57 -4.06
CA GLN A 36 5.22 13.27 -5.49
C GLN A 36 4.87 11.81 -5.82
N LEU A 37 5.27 10.85 -4.98
CA LEU A 37 4.85 9.45 -5.15
C LEU A 37 3.37 9.27 -4.82
N ALA A 38 2.84 9.99 -3.83
CA ALA A 38 1.42 10.00 -3.50
C ALA A 38 0.57 10.71 -4.56
N GLU A 39 0.99 11.87 -5.07
CA GLU A 39 0.35 12.57 -6.20
C GLU A 39 0.43 11.75 -7.50
N ALA A 40 1.56 11.09 -7.79
CA ALA A 40 1.67 10.17 -8.93
C ALA A 40 0.75 8.94 -8.77
N ALA A 41 0.56 8.45 -7.53
CA ALA A 41 -0.37 7.39 -7.22
C ALA A 41 -1.85 7.84 -7.28
N GLU A 42 -2.16 9.09 -6.95
CA GLU A 42 -3.51 9.69 -7.05
C GLU A 42 -3.86 10.10 -8.49
N THR A 43 -2.89 10.47 -9.31
CA THR A 43 -3.09 10.93 -10.71
C THR A 43 -3.15 9.78 -11.73
N SER A 44 -2.77 8.56 -11.33
CA SER A 44 -2.85 7.39 -12.21
C SER A 44 -4.28 6.83 -12.24
N PRO A 45 -4.88 6.63 -13.43
CA PRO A 45 -6.18 5.96 -13.53
C PRO A 45 -6.18 4.61 -12.81
N VAL A 46 -7.08 4.47 -11.85
CA VAL A 46 -7.29 3.22 -11.11
C VAL A 46 -8.22 2.35 -11.93
N VAL A 47 -7.69 1.25 -12.49
CA VAL A 47 -8.50 0.30 -13.26
C VAL A 47 -9.33 -0.57 -12.31
N ASN A 48 -8.74 -0.98 -11.19
CA ASN A 48 -9.44 -1.58 -10.06
C ASN A 48 -8.62 -1.41 -8.76
N SER A 49 -9.14 -1.88 -7.62
CA SER A 49 -8.49 -1.68 -6.32
C SER A 49 -7.08 -2.30 -6.21
N TRP A 50 -6.69 -3.24 -7.06
CA TRP A 50 -5.40 -3.94 -7.01
C TRP A 50 -4.40 -3.49 -8.08
N LEU A 51 -4.86 -2.71 -9.06
CA LEU A 51 -4.12 -2.41 -10.28
C LEU A 51 -4.30 -0.94 -10.68
N ARG A 52 -3.18 -0.24 -10.88
CA ARG A 52 -3.13 1.09 -11.50
C ARG A 52 -2.31 1.03 -12.78
N ILE A 53 -2.75 1.75 -13.80
CA ILE A 53 -2.03 1.88 -15.06
C ILE A 53 -1.87 3.37 -15.32
N ALA A 54 -0.62 3.84 -15.32
CA ALA A 54 -0.30 5.23 -15.57
C ALA A 54 -0.32 5.54 -17.07
N PRO A 55 -0.49 6.82 -17.48
CA PRO A 55 -0.47 7.22 -18.88
C PRO A 55 0.84 6.89 -19.63
N ASP A 56 1.95 6.71 -18.91
CA ASP A 56 3.25 6.28 -19.46
C ASP A 56 3.37 4.76 -19.63
N ASN A 57 2.26 4.03 -19.48
CA ASN A 57 2.16 2.58 -19.53
C ASN A 57 2.83 1.84 -18.36
N THR A 58 3.24 2.54 -17.29
CA THR A 58 3.69 1.90 -16.05
C THR A 58 2.52 1.19 -15.38
N VAL A 59 2.69 -0.10 -15.10
CA VAL A 59 1.68 -0.93 -14.43
C VAL A 59 2.08 -1.13 -12.98
N THR A 60 1.27 -0.63 -12.05
CA THR A 60 1.51 -0.79 -10.61
C THR A 60 0.50 -1.74 -9.99
N ILE A 61 1.00 -2.81 -9.38
CA ILE A 61 0.19 -3.82 -8.69
C ILE A 61 0.35 -3.66 -7.18
N LEU A 62 -0.78 -3.63 -6.48
CA LEU A 62 -0.81 -3.55 -5.02
C LEU A 62 -0.70 -4.94 -4.38
N VAL A 63 0.22 -5.07 -3.44
CA VAL A 63 0.51 -6.29 -2.70
C VAL A 63 -0.14 -6.18 -1.33
N SER A 64 -1.05 -7.08 -0.98
CA SER A 64 -1.81 -7.04 0.28
C SER A 64 -1.14 -7.74 1.45
N SER A 65 -0.09 -8.52 1.18
CA SER A 65 0.57 -9.38 2.16
C SER A 65 2.00 -8.92 2.45
N SER A 66 2.37 -8.96 3.73
CA SER A 66 3.71 -8.61 4.20
C SER A 66 4.74 -9.59 3.65
N GLU A 67 5.82 -9.03 3.11
CA GLU A 67 6.95 -9.81 2.64
C GLU A 67 7.92 -10.12 3.79
N MET A 68 8.03 -11.40 4.14
CA MET A 68 8.81 -11.95 5.26
C MET A 68 9.87 -12.96 4.79
N GLY A 69 10.14 -13.02 3.48
CA GLY A 69 11.10 -13.94 2.85
C GLY A 69 10.46 -14.90 1.83
N GLN A 70 9.14 -15.05 1.85
CA GLN A 70 8.39 -16.02 1.05
C GLN A 70 8.21 -15.62 -0.43
N GLY A 71 8.46 -14.37 -0.82
CA GLY A 71 8.38 -13.94 -2.22
C GLY A 71 7.03 -13.44 -2.70
N VAL A 72 6.11 -13.15 -1.79
CA VAL A 72 4.76 -12.63 -2.10
C VAL A 72 4.79 -11.24 -2.74
N PHE A 73 5.82 -10.44 -2.47
CA PHE A 73 6.00 -9.15 -3.14
C PHE A 73 6.26 -9.27 -4.65
N THR A 74 6.61 -10.47 -5.11
CA THR A 74 6.83 -10.79 -6.53
C THR A 74 5.74 -11.71 -7.05
N SER A 75 5.41 -12.79 -6.33
CA SER A 75 4.48 -13.80 -6.82
C SER A 75 3.04 -13.32 -6.88
N LEU A 76 2.59 -12.38 -6.03
CA LEU A 76 1.25 -11.79 -6.17
C LEU A 76 1.14 -10.93 -7.45
N PRO A 77 2.09 -10.01 -7.74
CA PRO A 77 2.10 -9.31 -9.03
C PRO A 77 2.15 -10.22 -10.25
N MET A 78 2.88 -11.35 -10.18
CA MET A 78 2.92 -12.31 -11.30
C MET A 78 1.53 -12.85 -11.67
N LEU A 79 0.63 -13.04 -10.70
CA LEU A 79 -0.73 -13.54 -10.95
C LEU A 79 -1.56 -12.56 -11.78
N ILE A 80 -1.48 -11.26 -11.47
CA ILE A 80 -2.16 -10.22 -12.25
C ILE A 80 -1.47 -10.04 -13.59
N ALA A 81 -0.14 -9.94 -13.61
CA ALA A 81 0.64 -9.65 -14.82
C ALA A 81 0.45 -10.73 -15.91
N GLU A 82 0.38 -12.01 -15.52
CA GLU A 82 0.13 -13.12 -16.43
C GLU A 82 -1.19 -12.97 -17.19
N GLU A 83 -2.26 -12.67 -16.46
CA GLU A 83 -3.60 -12.53 -17.03
C GLU A 83 -3.77 -11.20 -17.75
N LEU A 84 -3.06 -10.16 -17.32
CA LEU A 84 -3.13 -8.82 -17.91
C LEU A 84 -2.39 -8.72 -19.26
N GLU A 85 -1.61 -9.73 -19.66
CA GLU A 85 -0.79 -9.73 -20.89
C GLU A 85 0.19 -8.55 -20.95
N VAL A 86 0.97 -8.35 -19.87
CA VAL A 86 1.99 -7.28 -19.79
C VAL A 86 3.40 -7.85 -19.81
N ASP A 87 4.37 -7.06 -20.29
CA ASP A 87 5.76 -7.39 -20.06
C ASP A 87 6.08 -7.25 -18.56
N TRP A 88 6.77 -8.23 -18.00
CA TRP A 88 7.21 -8.21 -16.61
C TRP A 88 8.06 -6.98 -16.29
N GLN A 89 8.82 -6.46 -17.25
CA GLN A 89 9.68 -5.30 -17.06
C GLN A 89 8.92 -3.99 -16.83
N SER A 90 7.63 -3.91 -17.21
CA SER A 90 6.79 -2.73 -16.98
C SER A 90 6.06 -2.75 -15.64
N ILE A 91 6.18 -3.85 -14.87
CA ILE A 91 5.53 -4.02 -13.58
C ILE A 91 6.31 -3.33 -12.46
N ARG A 92 5.57 -2.58 -11.66
CA ARG A 92 5.94 -2.12 -10.32
C ARG A 92 5.02 -2.76 -9.29
N ALA A 93 5.57 -3.03 -8.11
CA ALA A 93 4.81 -3.52 -6.97
C ALA A 93 4.89 -2.53 -5.82
N GLU A 94 3.77 -2.29 -5.17
CA GLU A 94 3.66 -1.41 -4.00
C GLU A 94 2.86 -2.09 -2.90
N MET A 95 3.11 -1.69 -1.65
CA MET A 95 2.32 -2.21 -0.54
C MET A 95 0.91 -1.59 -0.56
N ALA A 96 -0.11 -2.44 -0.51
CA ALA A 96 -1.48 -2.00 -0.40
C ALA A 96 -1.71 -1.32 0.96
N PRO A 97 -2.49 -0.22 1.02
CA PRO A 97 -2.88 0.37 2.30
C PRO A 97 -3.76 -0.60 3.10
N ALA A 98 -3.96 -0.29 4.38
CA ALA A 98 -4.91 -1.01 5.21
C ALA A 98 -6.35 -0.78 4.69
N ASN A 99 -6.96 -1.77 4.05
CA ASN A 99 -8.32 -1.68 3.53
C ASN A 99 -8.99 -3.08 3.46
N PRO A 100 -10.27 -3.21 3.85
CA PRO A 100 -11.03 -4.46 3.74
C PRO A 100 -11.04 -5.11 2.35
N VAL A 101 -10.85 -4.36 1.26
CA VAL A 101 -10.77 -4.92 -0.10
C VAL A 101 -9.57 -5.84 -0.30
N PHE A 102 -8.49 -5.63 0.47
CA PHE A 102 -7.24 -6.39 0.39
C PHE A 102 -7.18 -7.56 1.37
N LYS A 103 -8.33 -7.98 1.92
CA LYS A 103 -8.39 -9.09 2.87
C LYS A 103 -7.93 -10.39 2.25
N ASN A 104 -7.20 -11.16 3.04
CA ASN A 104 -7.00 -12.58 2.78
C ASN A 104 -8.34 -13.30 2.97
N ILE A 105 -8.89 -13.89 1.92
CA ILE A 105 -10.23 -14.52 1.94
C ILE A 105 -10.33 -15.74 2.87
N ILE A 106 -9.20 -16.38 3.22
CA ILE A 106 -9.19 -17.52 4.15
C ILE A 106 -9.32 -17.03 5.61
N PHE A 107 -8.70 -15.90 5.94
CA PHE A 107 -8.77 -15.32 7.30
C PHE A 107 -9.83 -14.23 7.47
N ASN A 108 -10.39 -13.73 6.35
CA ASN A 108 -11.27 -12.57 6.31
C ASN A 108 -10.70 -11.29 6.96
N MET A 109 -9.37 -11.16 6.93
CA MET A 109 -8.63 -9.99 7.41
C MET A 109 -7.40 -9.74 6.52
N GLN A 110 -6.92 -8.50 6.43
CA GLN A 110 -5.67 -8.19 5.75
C GLN A 110 -4.51 -8.56 6.67
N ALA A 111 -4.04 -9.81 6.55
CA ALA A 111 -2.97 -10.35 7.36
C ALA A 111 -2.15 -11.39 6.58
N THR A 112 -0.91 -11.59 7.03
CA THR A 112 -0.01 -12.61 6.51
C THR A 112 0.23 -13.66 7.59
N GLY A 113 -0.01 -14.94 7.26
CA GLY A 113 0.15 -16.04 8.21
C GLY A 113 -0.36 -17.37 7.68
N GLY A 114 -0.05 -18.46 8.39
CA GLY A 114 -0.55 -19.81 8.12
C GLY A 114 -0.28 -20.34 6.70
N SER A 115 0.73 -19.82 6.01
CA SER A 115 1.06 -20.14 4.61
C SER A 115 -0.12 -19.95 3.64
N THR A 116 -1.00 -18.98 3.92
CA THR A 116 -2.27 -18.81 3.18
C THR A 116 -2.18 -17.84 2.00
N THR A 117 -1.17 -16.97 1.93
CA THR A 117 -1.16 -15.84 0.98
C THR A 117 -1.46 -16.26 -0.45
N ILE A 118 -0.68 -17.18 -1.04
CA ILE A 118 -0.93 -17.61 -2.42
C ILE A 118 -2.26 -18.34 -2.53
N ARG A 119 -2.57 -19.27 -1.63
CA ARG A 119 -3.84 -20.03 -1.65
C ARG A 119 -5.08 -19.12 -1.60
N ALA A 120 -5.02 -18.03 -0.85
CA ALA A 120 -6.10 -17.07 -0.73
C ALA A 120 -6.21 -16.12 -1.92
N HIS A 121 -5.12 -15.87 -2.63
CA HIS A 121 -5.07 -14.83 -3.66
C HIS A 121 -4.91 -15.39 -5.08
N TYR A 122 -4.68 -16.69 -5.24
CA TYR A 122 -4.35 -17.31 -6.53
C TYR A 122 -5.40 -17.01 -7.61
N ASP A 123 -6.62 -17.51 -7.44
CA ASP A 123 -7.69 -17.28 -8.41
C ASP A 123 -8.21 -15.84 -8.38
N LEU A 124 -8.23 -15.22 -7.20
CA LEU A 124 -8.67 -13.83 -7.03
C LEU A 124 -7.84 -12.88 -7.88
N LEU A 125 -6.51 -12.92 -7.75
CA LEU A 125 -5.63 -11.98 -8.45
C LEU A 125 -5.51 -12.29 -9.94
N ARG A 126 -5.61 -13.55 -10.33
CA ARG A 126 -5.75 -13.92 -11.75
C ARG A 126 -7.04 -13.34 -12.34
N THR A 127 -8.16 -13.48 -11.64
CA THR A 127 -9.45 -12.89 -12.03
C THR A 127 -9.37 -11.38 -12.18
N VAL A 128 -8.72 -10.70 -11.23
CA VAL A 128 -8.46 -9.26 -11.29
C VAL A 128 -7.67 -8.87 -12.55
N GLY A 129 -6.60 -9.60 -12.88
CA GLY A 129 -5.81 -9.34 -14.08
C GLY A 129 -6.60 -9.55 -15.38
N ALA A 130 -7.38 -10.65 -15.44
CA ALA A 130 -8.23 -10.94 -16.59
C ALA A 130 -9.35 -9.92 -16.76
N GLN A 131 -10.02 -9.51 -15.68
CA GLN A 131 -11.04 -8.45 -15.71
C GLN A 131 -10.47 -7.13 -16.22
N ALA A 132 -9.30 -6.73 -15.73
CA ALA A 132 -8.64 -5.52 -16.21
C ALA A 132 -8.28 -5.61 -17.70
N ARG A 133 -7.78 -6.76 -18.18
CA ARG A 133 -7.55 -7.00 -19.61
C ARG A 133 -8.83 -6.83 -20.43
N GLU A 134 -9.94 -7.41 -19.99
CA GLU A 134 -11.21 -7.28 -20.70
C GLU A 134 -11.75 -5.84 -20.69
N MET A 135 -11.59 -5.10 -19.59
CA MET A 135 -11.95 -3.67 -19.54
C MET A 135 -11.13 -2.83 -20.52
N LEU A 136 -9.81 -3.05 -20.56
CA LEU A 136 -8.91 -2.38 -21.52
C LEU A 136 -9.27 -2.74 -22.97
N LYS A 137 -9.64 -4.00 -23.21
CA LYS A 137 -10.03 -4.51 -24.53
C LYS A 137 -11.35 -3.90 -25.00
N GLN A 138 -12.32 -3.74 -24.09
CA GLN A 138 -13.56 -3.02 -24.37
C GLN A 138 -13.32 -1.53 -24.65
N ALA A 139 -12.44 -0.86 -23.91
CA ALA A 139 -12.07 0.52 -24.18
C ALA A 139 -11.42 0.67 -25.57
N ALA A 140 -10.51 -0.23 -25.94
CA ALA A 140 -9.92 -0.24 -27.28
C ALA A 140 -10.96 -0.50 -28.38
N ALA A 141 -11.89 -1.44 -28.16
CA ALA A 141 -12.98 -1.75 -29.08
C ALA A 141 -13.87 -0.52 -29.34
N GLN A 142 -14.18 0.24 -28.30
CA GLN A 142 -14.95 1.48 -28.41
C GLN A 142 -14.17 2.55 -29.21
N ARG A 143 -12.86 2.70 -28.98
CA ARG A 143 -12.04 3.66 -29.73
C ARG A 143 -11.90 3.33 -31.22
N TRP A 144 -11.74 2.06 -31.55
CA TRP A 144 -11.61 1.62 -32.94
C TRP A 144 -12.95 1.34 -33.61
N ASN A 145 -14.06 1.38 -32.86
CA ASN A 145 -15.39 1.03 -33.33
C ASN A 145 -15.44 -0.37 -33.98
N VAL A 146 -14.86 -1.36 -33.28
CA VAL A 146 -14.80 -2.76 -33.71
C VAL A 146 -15.30 -3.69 -32.62
N ASP A 147 -15.54 -4.96 -32.96
CA ASP A 147 -15.88 -5.98 -31.98
C ASP A 147 -14.67 -6.32 -31.09
N ALA A 148 -14.89 -6.43 -29.78
CA ALA A 148 -13.82 -6.74 -28.83
C ALA A 148 -13.12 -8.07 -29.19
N GLY A 149 -13.82 -9.07 -29.72
CA GLY A 149 -13.23 -10.35 -30.14
C GLY A 149 -12.13 -10.23 -31.19
N GLN A 150 -12.07 -9.11 -31.92
CA GLN A 150 -11.01 -8.84 -32.91
C GLN A 150 -9.75 -8.26 -32.30
N ILE A 151 -9.78 -7.89 -31.01
CA ILE A 151 -8.67 -7.24 -30.31
C ILE A 151 -7.85 -8.26 -29.55
N ARG A 152 -6.54 -8.15 -29.69
CA ARG A 152 -5.56 -9.00 -29.03
C ARG A 152 -4.75 -8.19 -28.04
N ALA A 153 -4.66 -8.67 -26.81
CA ALA A 153 -3.79 -8.12 -25.78
C ALA A 153 -2.41 -8.77 -25.87
N GLU A 154 -1.34 -7.98 -25.84
CA GLU A 154 0.03 -8.49 -25.77
C GLU A 154 0.99 -7.42 -25.24
N ALA A 155 1.89 -7.81 -24.34
CA ALA A 155 3.00 -7.01 -23.84
C ALA A 155 2.63 -5.59 -23.35
N GLY A 156 1.41 -5.39 -22.82
CA GLY A 156 0.94 -4.09 -22.35
C GLY A 156 0.29 -3.21 -23.42
N PHE A 157 -0.11 -3.81 -24.54
CA PHE A 157 -0.77 -3.15 -25.67
C PHE A 157 -2.00 -3.94 -26.12
N MET A 158 -3.00 -3.21 -26.61
CA MET A 158 -4.11 -3.76 -27.39
C MET A 158 -3.77 -3.62 -28.87
N HIS A 159 -4.03 -4.66 -29.65
CA HIS A 159 -3.75 -4.74 -31.08
C HIS A 159 -5.01 -5.05 -31.89
N HIS A 160 -5.16 -4.39 -33.04
CA HIS A 160 -6.17 -4.70 -34.07
C HIS A 160 -5.54 -4.50 -35.45
N GLY A 161 -5.21 -5.59 -36.15
CA GLY A 161 -4.44 -5.53 -37.40
C GLY A 161 -3.07 -4.86 -37.18
N GLU A 162 -2.80 -3.77 -37.90
CA GLU A 162 -1.59 -2.95 -37.75
C GLU A 162 -1.73 -1.83 -36.69
N GLN A 163 -2.93 -1.63 -36.14
CA GLN A 163 -3.18 -0.61 -35.11
C GLN A 163 -2.83 -1.15 -33.73
N GLN A 164 -2.31 -0.26 -32.88
CA GLN A 164 -2.02 -0.55 -31.48
C GLN A 164 -2.34 0.64 -30.59
N LEU A 165 -2.78 0.35 -29.36
CA LEU A 165 -2.96 1.32 -28.28
C LEU A 165 -2.32 0.74 -27.01
N SER A 166 -1.54 1.55 -26.30
CA SER A 166 -0.99 1.16 -25.00
C SER A 166 -2.09 1.08 -23.95
N TYR A 167 -1.85 0.33 -22.87
CA TYR A 167 -2.78 0.30 -21.74
C TYR A 167 -2.88 1.68 -21.07
N GLY A 168 -1.78 2.43 -21.00
CA GLY A 168 -1.77 3.80 -20.48
C GLY A 168 -2.71 4.74 -21.24
N GLU A 169 -2.78 4.63 -22.57
CA GLU A 169 -3.72 5.39 -23.38
C GLU A 169 -5.18 5.01 -23.10
N LEU A 170 -5.45 3.76 -22.74
CA LEU A 170 -6.78 3.20 -22.53
C LEU A 170 -7.25 3.27 -21.07
N ALA A 171 -6.34 3.49 -20.11
CA ALA A 171 -6.59 3.30 -18.69
C ALA A 171 -7.73 4.17 -18.15
N ALA A 172 -7.83 5.43 -18.61
CA ALA A 172 -8.88 6.35 -18.20
C ALA A 172 -10.27 5.91 -18.68
N ASP A 173 -10.37 5.41 -19.92
CA ASP A 173 -11.62 4.92 -20.50
C ASP A 173 -12.03 3.60 -19.85
N ALA A 174 -11.06 2.69 -19.66
CA ALA A 174 -11.29 1.41 -18.99
C ALA A 174 -11.77 1.58 -17.54
N ALA A 175 -11.26 2.59 -16.82
CA ALA A 175 -11.69 2.89 -15.45
C ALA A 175 -13.16 3.34 -15.33
N GLN A 176 -13.80 3.74 -16.42
CA GLN A 176 -15.24 4.07 -16.44
C GLN A 176 -16.14 2.84 -16.63
N LEU A 177 -15.55 1.69 -16.97
CA LEU A 177 -16.29 0.45 -17.22
C LEU A 177 -16.45 -0.35 -15.93
N SER A 178 -17.55 -1.09 -15.82
CA SER A 178 -17.71 -2.08 -14.76
C SER A 178 -16.91 -3.33 -15.10
N PRO A 179 -16.17 -3.93 -14.13
CA PRO A 179 -15.52 -5.21 -14.34
C PRO A 179 -16.54 -6.29 -14.74
N PRO A 180 -16.24 -7.14 -15.75
CA PRO A 180 -17.10 -8.26 -16.11
C PRO A 180 -17.31 -9.22 -14.93
N GLU A 181 -18.53 -9.71 -14.74
CA GLU A 181 -18.83 -10.67 -13.66
C GLU A 181 -18.10 -12.00 -13.83
N THR A 182 -17.90 -12.42 -15.08
CA THR A 182 -17.19 -13.65 -15.44
C THR A 182 -16.08 -13.33 -16.43
N VAL A 183 -14.94 -14.00 -16.25
CA VAL A 183 -13.78 -13.91 -17.14
C VAL A 183 -13.16 -15.28 -17.30
N THR A 184 -12.59 -15.53 -18.48
CA THR A 184 -11.78 -16.72 -18.73
C THR A 184 -10.34 -16.44 -18.33
N LEU A 185 -9.83 -17.24 -17.40
CA LEU A 185 -8.43 -17.24 -17.02
C LEU A 185 -7.61 -18.02 -18.05
N LYS A 186 -6.35 -17.65 -18.23
CA LYS A 186 -5.44 -18.37 -19.12
C LYS A 186 -5.22 -19.82 -18.67
N ASP A 187 -5.06 -20.73 -19.62
CA ASP A 187 -4.61 -22.08 -19.29
C ASP A 187 -3.13 -22.08 -18.93
N GLN A 188 -2.71 -23.07 -18.12
CA GLN A 188 -1.32 -23.20 -17.70
C GLN A 188 -0.36 -23.36 -18.89
N ALA A 189 -0.83 -23.94 -20.00
CA ALA A 189 -0.06 -24.08 -21.23
C ALA A 189 0.27 -22.73 -21.89
N ASP A 190 -0.52 -21.69 -21.61
CA ASP A 190 -0.38 -20.35 -22.19
C ASP A 190 0.37 -19.37 -21.27
N TRP A 191 0.82 -19.83 -20.10
CA TRP A 191 1.53 -18.99 -19.16
C TRP A 191 2.91 -18.59 -19.67
N ARG A 192 3.25 -17.30 -19.51
CA ARG A 192 4.54 -16.72 -19.91
C ARG A 192 5.39 -16.29 -18.70
N ILE A 193 4.74 -15.92 -17.61
CA ILE A 193 5.31 -15.40 -16.36
C ILE A 193 5.20 -16.44 -15.25
N LEU A 194 4.01 -17.03 -15.06
CA LEU A 194 3.78 -18.04 -14.03
C LEU A 194 4.55 -19.33 -14.33
N GLY A 195 5.13 -19.92 -13.29
CA GLY A 195 6.01 -21.10 -13.40
C GLY A 195 7.46 -20.77 -13.77
N GLN A 196 7.78 -19.53 -14.11
CA GLN A 196 9.15 -19.09 -14.40
C GLN A 196 9.90 -18.65 -13.13
N SER A 197 11.23 -18.85 -13.14
CA SER A 197 12.12 -18.35 -12.10
C SER A 197 12.54 -16.92 -12.40
N ILE A 198 11.72 -15.95 -11.97
CA ILE A 198 11.93 -14.53 -12.22
C ILE A 198 12.63 -13.86 -11.05
N LYS A 199 13.51 -12.88 -11.33
CA LYS A 199 14.16 -12.06 -10.30
C LYS A 199 13.12 -11.27 -9.50
N ARG A 200 13.23 -11.32 -8.17
CA ARG A 200 12.27 -10.68 -7.29
C ARG A 200 12.34 -9.16 -7.33
N LEU A 201 11.17 -8.52 -7.32
CA LEU A 201 11.02 -7.05 -7.38
C LEU A 201 11.61 -6.35 -6.14
N ASP A 202 11.59 -7.02 -4.99
CA ASP A 202 12.05 -6.49 -3.70
C ASP A 202 13.55 -6.70 -3.43
N THR A 203 14.25 -7.51 -4.25
CA THR A 203 15.68 -7.80 -4.04
C THR A 203 16.55 -6.54 -4.04
N PRO A 204 16.45 -5.61 -5.03
CA PRO A 204 17.34 -4.45 -5.08
C PRO A 204 17.31 -3.61 -3.80
N LEU A 205 16.12 -3.38 -3.23
CA LEU A 205 15.94 -2.60 -2.00
C LEU A 205 16.52 -3.30 -0.77
N LYS A 206 16.47 -4.65 -0.75
CA LYS A 206 16.96 -5.44 0.39
C LYS A 206 18.47 -5.59 0.39
N VAL A 207 19.10 -5.71 -0.78
CA VAL A 207 20.56 -5.91 -0.87
C VAL A 207 21.36 -4.62 -0.75
N ASN A 208 20.73 -3.46 -0.95
CA ASN A 208 21.39 -2.15 -0.82
C ASN A 208 21.04 -1.42 0.48
N GLY A 209 20.27 -2.04 1.39
CA GLY A 209 19.90 -1.47 2.69
C GLY A 209 18.87 -0.33 2.63
N SER A 210 18.21 -0.10 1.49
CA SER A 210 17.19 0.96 1.34
C SER A 210 15.77 0.51 1.67
N ALA A 211 15.53 -0.81 1.81
CA ALA A 211 14.26 -1.34 2.28
C ALA A 211 13.94 -0.83 3.69
N GLN A 212 12.75 -0.27 3.87
CA GLN A 212 12.26 0.17 5.18
C GLN A 212 11.47 -0.95 5.85
N PHE A 213 11.84 -1.27 7.09
CA PHE A 213 11.13 -2.17 7.98
C PHE A 213 10.49 -1.38 9.13
N GLY A 214 9.64 -2.03 9.92
CA GLY A 214 8.94 -1.37 11.03
C GLY A 214 9.87 -0.69 12.05
N VAL A 215 11.09 -1.20 12.22
CA VAL A 215 12.10 -0.61 13.12
C VAL A 215 12.73 0.68 12.56
N ASP A 216 12.68 0.86 11.24
CA ASP A 216 13.28 2.02 10.55
C ASP A 216 12.33 3.22 10.53
N VAL A 217 11.06 3.03 10.91
CA VAL A 217 10.06 4.09 10.96
C VAL A 217 10.45 5.11 12.03
N GLN A 218 10.61 6.36 11.60
CA GLN A 218 10.89 7.50 12.47
C GLN A 218 9.83 8.57 12.23
N MET A 219 9.34 9.19 13.31
CA MET A 219 8.41 10.32 13.24
C MET A 219 8.77 11.36 14.30
N GLU A 220 8.41 12.62 14.04
CA GLU A 220 8.69 13.69 14.98
C GLU A 220 8.03 13.40 16.34
N GLY A 221 8.81 13.49 17.41
CA GLY A 221 8.35 13.17 18.77
C GLY A 221 8.16 11.68 19.07
N LEU A 222 8.60 10.76 18.20
CA LEU A 222 8.54 9.32 18.46
C LEU A 222 9.31 8.96 19.75
N LEU A 223 8.63 8.31 20.69
CA LEU A 223 9.26 7.76 21.89
C LEU A 223 9.54 6.27 21.71
N VAL A 224 10.67 5.83 22.26
CA VAL A 224 11.03 4.42 22.37
C VAL A 224 10.60 3.91 23.74
N GLY A 225 9.86 2.79 23.76
CA GLY A 225 9.48 2.08 24.98
C GLY A 225 10.40 0.90 25.27
N ALA A 226 11.10 0.93 26.40
CA ALA A 226 11.81 -0.23 26.94
C ALA A 226 10.88 -0.96 27.91
N VAL A 227 10.64 -2.26 27.69
CA VAL A 227 9.63 -3.05 28.41
C VAL A 227 10.30 -4.10 29.30
N ALA A 228 9.90 -4.18 30.56
CA ALA A 228 10.13 -5.32 31.43
C ALA A 228 8.80 -6.05 31.66
N ASN A 229 8.62 -7.18 30.99
CA ASN A 229 7.46 -8.06 31.17
C ASN A 229 7.69 -9.02 32.34
N CYS A 230 6.62 -9.41 33.04
CA CYS A 230 6.67 -10.50 34.00
C CYS A 230 7.15 -11.78 33.29
N PRO A 231 8.18 -12.47 33.80
CA PRO A 231 8.71 -13.67 33.15
C PRO A 231 7.79 -14.89 33.32
N VAL A 232 6.73 -14.79 34.13
CA VAL A 232 5.79 -15.88 34.42
C VAL A 232 4.42 -15.56 33.82
N PHE A 233 3.89 -16.49 33.04
CA PHE A 233 2.54 -16.38 32.46
C PHE A 233 1.48 -16.19 33.55
N GLY A 234 0.59 -15.21 33.38
CA GLY A 234 -0.43 -14.86 34.36
C GLY A 234 0.09 -14.12 35.60
N GLY A 235 1.41 -13.87 35.69
CA GLY A 235 2.00 -13.08 36.76
C GLY A 235 1.62 -11.61 36.68
N LYS A 236 1.65 -10.94 37.83
CA LYS A 236 1.31 -9.52 37.99
C LYS A 236 2.45 -8.75 38.62
N LEU A 237 2.52 -7.46 38.35
CA LEU A 237 3.42 -6.52 39.02
C LEU A 237 3.06 -6.48 40.51
N LYS A 238 3.97 -6.95 41.37
CA LYS A 238 3.78 -6.95 42.82
C LYS A 238 4.20 -5.64 43.45
N SER A 239 5.35 -5.13 43.04
CA SER A 239 5.95 -3.90 43.56
C SER A 239 6.76 -3.25 42.46
N LEU A 240 6.91 -1.94 42.53
CA LEU A 240 7.84 -1.19 41.70
C LEU A 240 8.47 -0.12 42.58
N SER A 241 9.77 0.03 42.49
CA SER A 241 10.52 1.16 43.04
C SER A 241 11.58 1.63 42.05
N GLY A 242 12.14 2.81 42.30
CA GLY A 242 13.16 3.39 41.42
C GLY A 242 12.61 4.38 40.40
N GLU A 243 11.31 4.72 40.43
CA GLU A 243 10.71 5.58 39.40
C GLU A 243 11.33 6.97 39.34
N GLU A 244 11.68 7.56 40.48
CA GLU A 244 12.35 8.86 40.53
C GLU A 244 13.73 8.79 39.85
N GLN A 245 14.50 7.73 40.11
CA GLN A 245 15.80 7.47 39.50
C GLN A 245 15.67 7.24 38.00
N ALA A 246 14.62 6.52 37.57
CA ALA A 246 14.34 6.31 36.15
C ALA A 246 13.96 7.63 35.45
N LEU A 247 13.12 8.45 36.07
CA LEU A 247 12.72 9.77 35.54
C LEU A 247 13.87 10.78 35.54
N ALA A 248 14.85 10.63 36.42
CA ALA A 248 16.05 11.46 36.44
C ALA A 248 17.02 11.17 35.29
N VAL A 249 16.87 10.04 34.58
CA VAL A 249 17.68 9.74 33.39
C VAL A 249 17.29 10.71 32.26
N ASN A 250 18.27 11.51 31.79
CA ASN A 250 18.05 12.44 30.69
C ASN A 250 17.46 11.74 29.45
N GLY A 251 16.38 12.30 28.91
CA GLY A 251 15.62 11.75 27.78
C GLY A 251 14.52 10.77 28.18
N VAL A 252 14.39 10.36 29.45
CA VAL A 252 13.21 9.62 29.91
C VAL A 252 12.03 10.58 30.06
N LYS A 253 10.86 10.15 29.56
CA LYS A 253 9.62 10.93 29.58
C LYS A 253 8.61 10.38 30.56
N GLN A 254 8.52 9.06 30.69
CA GLN A 254 7.48 8.44 31.48
C GLN A 254 7.84 7.01 31.89
N VAL A 255 7.36 6.60 33.06
CA VAL A 255 7.29 5.19 33.48
C VAL A 255 5.81 4.79 33.53
N LEU A 256 5.43 3.77 32.75
CA LEU A 256 4.09 3.22 32.70
C LEU A 256 4.07 1.88 33.44
N LYS A 257 3.06 1.69 34.29
CA LYS A 257 2.80 0.43 34.99
C LYS A 257 1.60 -0.24 34.33
N LEU A 258 1.79 -1.47 33.87
CA LEU A 258 0.72 -2.37 33.43
C LEU A 258 0.51 -3.46 34.47
N GLU A 259 -0.55 -4.25 34.31
CA GLU A 259 -0.85 -5.35 35.23
C GLU A 259 0.31 -6.35 35.34
N ASN A 260 1.00 -6.63 34.23
CA ASN A 260 2.04 -7.65 34.12
C ASN A 260 3.37 -7.12 33.54
N ALA A 261 3.53 -5.81 33.41
CA ALA A 261 4.71 -5.21 32.80
C ALA A 261 4.97 -3.79 33.29
N VAL A 262 6.21 -3.34 33.11
CA VAL A 262 6.61 -1.93 33.29
C VAL A 262 7.27 -1.46 32.01
N ILE A 263 6.91 -0.26 31.55
CA ILE A 263 7.43 0.35 30.33
C ILE A 263 8.06 1.69 30.68
N VAL A 264 9.30 1.92 30.23
CA VAL A 264 9.94 3.24 30.29
C VAL A 264 9.96 3.84 28.90
N LEU A 265 9.32 5.00 28.74
CA LEU A 265 9.31 5.78 27.50
C LEU A 265 10.45 6.80 27.53
N GLY A 266 11.24 6.87 26.46
CA GLY A 266 12.27 7.89 26.30
C GLY A 266 12.47 8.34 24.85
N GLU A 267 13.22 9.42 24.66
CA GLU A 267 13.52 10.04 23.35
C GLU A 267 14.42 9.18 22.44
N GLY A 268 14.73 7.95 22.87
CA GLY A 268 15.51 7.00 22.11
C GLY A 268 15.77 5.72 22.88
N TYR A 269 16.42 4.77 22.23
CA TYR A 269 16.74 3.46 22.79
C TYR A 269 17.52 3.55 24.12
N TRP A 270 18.56 4.38 24.16
CA TRP A 270 19.44 4.48 25.32
C TRP A 270 18.78 5.11 26.55
N PRO A 271 18.11 6.28 26.45
CA PRO A 271 17.34 6.82 27.57
C PRO A 271 16.32 5.82 28.13
N ALA A 272 15.51 5.21 27.26
CA ALA A 272 14.48 4.26 27.67
C ALA A 272 15.06 3.04 28.40
N THR A 273 16.12 2.43 27.83
CA THR A 273 16.74 1.24 28.42
C THR A 273 17.49 1.54 29.72
N LYS A 274 18.16 2.70 29.82
CA LYS A 274 18.83 3.13 31.06
C LYS A 274 17.80 3.42 32.16
N GLY A 275 16.71 4.10 31.83
CA GLY A 275 15.62 4.33 32.77
C GLY A 275 15.00 3.02 33.26
N LEU A 276 14.77 2.05 32.36
CA LEU A 276 14.24 0.73 32.75
C LEU A 276 15.20 0.00 33.72
N ARG A 277 16.51 0.07 33.47
CA ARG A 277 17.54 -0.54 34.34
C ARG A 277 17.67 0.14 35.72
N ALA A 278 17.15 1.35 35.89
CA ALA A 278 17.13 2.03 37.18
C ALA A 278 15.96 1.57 38.08
N LEU A 279 15.00 0.84 37.53
CA LEU A 279 13.86 0.31 38.27
C LEU A 279 14.21 -0.99 38.98
N SER A 280 13.55 -1.21 40.13
CA SER A 280 13.48 -2.50 40.80
C SER A 280 12.03 -3.01 40.73
N ILE A 281 11.84 -4.15 40.06
CA ILE A 281 10.54 -4.70 39.64
C ILE A 281 10.30 -6.04 40.34
#